data_AF-A0A544YCV1-F1
#
_entry.id   AF-A0A544YCV1-F1
#
_cell.length_a   1.000
_cell.length_b   1.000
_cell.length_c   1.000
_cell.angle_alpha   90.00
_cell.angle_beta   90.00
_cell.angle_gamma   90.00
#
_symmetry.space_group_name_H-M   'P 1'
#
loop_
_entity.id
_entity.type
_entity.pdbx_description
1 polymer ?
#
loop_
_entity_poly.entity_id
_entity_poly.type
_entity_poly.pdbx_seq_one_letter_code
_entity_poly.pdbx_strand_id
1 'polypeptide(L)'
;MTEEKLEVICDACRRPIEDGDGFLYVELAKVRDLWSAQPDPDAQVLSIESLMGRPVRPTWQARHTACAPDDGGASYDVPVAQVRTWPGLAATTARLMGKSWLQHTDWDALLEGAASAGGSRVSRTSLREAS
;
A
#
# COMPACT_ATOMS: atom_id res chain seq x y z
N MET A 1 24.01 -12.90 10.99
CA MET A 1 23.48 -11.76 10.23
C MET A 1 22.16 -11.38 10.88
N THR A 2 22.04 -10.17 11.40
CA THR A 2 20.78 -9.67 11.97
C THR A 2 19.76 -9.51 10.84
N GLU A 3 18.66 -10.24 10.88
CA GLU A 3 17.55 -10.03 9.95
C GLU A 3 16.90 -8.68 10.27
N GLU A 4 17.05 -7.72 9.36
CA GLU A 4 16.36 -6.43 9.47
C GLU A 4 14.85 -6.64 9.26
N LYS A 5 14.09 -6.46 10.36
CA LYS A 5 12.63 -6.55 10.35
C LYS A 5 12.03 -5.20 9.93
N LEU A 6 11.03 -5.27 9.06
CA LEU A 6 10.19 -4.14 8.68
C LEU A 6 9.00 -4.07 9.64
N GLU A 7 8.75 -2.87 10.14
CA GLU A 7 7.59 -2.55 10.95
C GLU A 7 6.49 -1.99 10.06
N VAL A 8 5.27 -2.47 10.25
CA VAL A 8 4.09 -1.98 9.56
C VAL A 8 3.20 -1.29 10.59
N ILE A 9 2.87 -0.02 10.36
CA ILE A 9 2.06 0.80 11.25
C ILE A 9 0.64 0.88 10.72
N CYS A 10 -0.35 0.57 11.57
CA CYS A 10 -1.76 0.71 11.22
C CYS A 10 -2.14 2.17 11.02
N ASP A 11 -2.77 2.49 9.89
CA ASP A 11 -3.21 3.85 9.57
C ASP A 11 -4.36 4.35 10.47
N ALA A 12 -5.03 3.45 11.22
CA ALA A 12 -6.21 3.81 12.02
C ALA A 12 -5.80 4.16 13.44
N CYS A 13 -5.16 3.22 14.11
CA CYS A 13 -4.79 3.34 15.51
C CYS A 13 -3.35 3.82 15.72
N ARG A 14 -2.55 3.91 14.63
CA ARG A 14 -1.14 4.31 14.63
C ARG A 14 -0.22 3.43 15.48
N ARG A 15 -0.60 2.17 15.67
CA ARG A 15 0.19 1.16 16.39
C ARG A 15 0.79 0.14 15.41
N PRO A 16 1.91 -0.50 15.77
CA PRO A 16 2.47 -1.60 15.00
C PRO A 16 1.45 -2.72 14.77
N ILE A 17 1.51 -3.34 13.60
CA ILE A 17 0.74 -4.54 13.25
C ILE A 17 1.64 -5.75 13.44
N GLU A 18 1.19 -6.67 14.29
CA GLU A 18 1.89 -7.92 14.54
C GLU A 18 1.59 -8.98 13.48
N ASP A 19 2.39 -10.04 13.49
CA ASP A 19 2.21 -11.15 12.55
C ASP A 19 0.87 -11.84 12.82
N GLY A 20 0.06 -11.98 11.75
CA GLY A 20 -1.28 -12.58 11.83
C GLY A 20 -2.40 -11.63 12.24
N ASP A 21 -2.10 -10.36 12.57
CA ASP A 21 -3.11 -9.40 13.07
C ASP A 21 -3.50 -8.30 12.07
N GLY A 22 -2.99 -8.35 10.84
CA GLY A 22 -3.39 -7.36 9.84
C GLY A 22 -2.74 -7.52 8.48
N PHE A 23 -3.00 -6.52 7.65
CA PHE A 23 -2.69 -6.56 6.22
C PHE A 23 -2.45 -5.17 5.65
N LEU A 24 -1.71 -5.15 4.54
CA LEU A 24 -1.75 -4.08 3.57
C LEU A 24 -2.90 -4.36 2.60
N TYR A 25 -3.76 -3.39 2.31
CA TYR A 25 -4.82 -3.57 1.32
C TYR A 25 -4.96 -2.40 0.38
N VAL A 26 -5.51 -2.67 -0.80
CA VAL A 26 -5.98 -1.67 -1.75
C VAL A 26 -7.38 -2.04 -2.23
N GLU A 27 -8.27 -1.05 -2.35
CA GLU A 27 -9.63 -1.26 -2.82
C GLU A 27 -9.65 -1.45 -4.34
N LEU A 28 -10.02 -2.64 -4.81
CA LEU A 28 -10.01 -2.97 -6.25
C LEU A 28 -11.10 -2.23 -7.02
N ALA A 29 -12.18 -1.79 -6.36
CA ALA A 29 -13.20 -0.95 -6.98
C ALA A 29 -12.59 0.38 -7.47
N LYS A 30 -11.83 1.08 -6.61
CA LYS A 30 -11.13 2.33 -6.97
C LYS A 30 -10.10 2.12 -8.06
N VAL A 31 -9.41 0.98 -8.04
CA VAL A 31 -8.45 0.59 -9.07
C VAL A 31 -9.14 0.38 -10.42
N ARG A 32 -10.29 -0.29 -10.43
CA ARG A 32 -11.08 -0.50 -11.65
C ARG A 32 -11.59 0.82 -12.23
N ASP A 33 -12.06 1.74 -11.40
CA ASP A 33 -12.60 3.03 -11.86
C ASP A 33 -11.53 3.88 -12.56
N LEU A 34 -10.28 3.81 -12.07
CA LEU A 34 -9.14 4.43 -12.74
C LEU A 34 -8.69 3.69 -13.99
N TRP A 35 -8.74 2.36 -13.97
CA TRP A 35 -8.34 1.53 -15.09
C TRP A 35 -9.30 1.64 -16.28
N SER A 36 -10.60 1.80 -16.03
CA SER A 36 -11.62 1.98 -17.06
C SER A 36 -11.72 3.42 -17.57
N ALA A 37 -11.26 4.41 -16.80
CA ALA A 37 -11.15 5.80 -17.20
C ALA A 37 -9.91 6.04 -18.11
N GLN A 38 -9.89 5.42 -19.30
CA GLN A 38 -8.95 5.83 -20.35
C GLN A 38 -9.30 7.27 -20.79
N PRO A 39 -8.33 8.20 -20.81
CA PRO A 39 -8.57 9.54 -21.34
C PRO A 39 -8.85 9.46 -22.84
N ASP A 40 -9.86 10.19 -23.30
CA ASP A 40 -10.04 10.48 -24.72
C ASP A 40 -8.80 11.25 -25.22
N PRO A 41 -8.06 10.73 -26.21
CA PRO A 41 -6.85 11.38 -26.73
C PRO A 41 -7.11 12.76 -27.33
N ASP A 42 -8.36 13.12 -27.66
CA ASP A 42 -8.74 14.45 -28.18
C ASP A 42 -9.19 15.44 -27.09
N ALA A 43 -9.26 15.03 -25.82
CA ALA A 43 -9.65 15.92 -24.71
C ALA A 43 -8.49 16.83 -24.26
N GLN A 44 -8.05 17.74 -25.13
CA GLN A 44 -6.99 18.72 -24.82
C GLN A 44 -7.42 19.88 -23.91
N VAL A 45 -8.64 19.87 -23.37
CA VAL A 45 -9.13 20.92 -22.46
C VAL A 45 -9.59 20.30 -21.16
N LEU A 46 -8.68 20.16 -20.19
CA LEU A 46 -9.03 19.78 -18.83
C LEU A 46 -9.67 21.00 -18.13
N SER A 47 -10.99 20.94 -17.87
CA SER A 47 -11.62 21.93 -16.99
C SER A 47 -11.19 21.70 -15.53
N ILE A 48 -11.26 22.73 -14.69
CA ILE A 48 -10.99 22.61 -13.25
C ILE A 48 -11.93 21.59 -12.61
N GLU A 49 -13.19 21.51 -13.06
CA GLU A 49 -14.15 20.49 -12.63
C GLU A 49 -13.72 19.07 -13.02
N SER A 50 -13.16 18.87 -14.22
CA SER A 50 -12.61 17.57 -14.64
C SER A 50 -11.37 17.16 -13.84
N LEU A 51 -10.60 18.11 -13.33
CA LEU A 51 -9.48 17.84 -12.42
C LEU A 51 -9.95 17.44 -11.02
N MET A 52 -11.03 18.07 -10.51
CA MET A 52 -11.61 17.74 -9.20
C MET A 52 -12.38 16.41 -9.19
N GLY A 53 -12.92 15.98 -10.32
CA GLY A 53 -13.62 14.70 -10.47
C GLY A 53 -12.71 13.51 -10.83
N ARG A 54 -11.40 13.74 -11.00
CA ARG A 54 -10.48 12.70 -11.43
C ARG A 54 -10.30 11.68 -10.29
N PRO A 55 -10.50 10.38 -10.55
CA PRO A 55 -10.36 9.40 -9.50
C PRO A 55 -8.93 9.41 -8.97
N VAL A 56 -8.80 9.57 -7.65
CA VAL A 56 -7.51 9.62 -6.95
C VAL A 56 -6.85 8.26 -7.06
N ARG A 57 -5.55 8.23 -7.36
CA ARG A 57 -4.74 7.00 -7.41
C ARG A 57 -5.04 6.15 -6.17
N PRO A 58 -5.42 4.87 -6.29
CA PRO A 58 -5.79 4.07 -5.14
C PRO A 58 -4.55 3.84 -4.29
N THR A 59 -4.68 4.17 -3.01
CA THR A 59 -3.60 4.07 -2.05
C THR A 59 -3.68 2.78 -1.27
N TRP A 60 -2.58 2.07 -1.16
CA TRP A 60 -2.39 0.98 -0.22
C TRP A 60 -2.52 1.51 1.20
N GLN A 61 -3.18 0.75 2.07
CA GLN A 61 -3.40 1.11 3.46
C GLN A 61 -3.01 -0.06 4.35
N ALA A 62 -2.52 0.23 5.55
CA ALA A 62 -2.18 -0.75 6.57
C ALA A 62 -3.25 -0.76 7.66
N ARG A 63 -3.87 -1.92 7.93
CA ARG A 63 -4.88 -2.06 8.99
C ARG A 63 -4.67 -3.33 9.79
N HIS A 64 -4.91 -3.23 11.09
CA HIS A 64 -5.27 -4.41 11.88
C HIS A 64 -6.59 -4.97 11.38
N THR A 65 -6.79 -6.28 11.54
CA THR A 65 -8.09 -6.93 11.25
C THR A 65 -9.23 -6.23 12.00
N ALA A 66 -9.00 -5.89 13.27
CA ALA A 66 -9.98 -5.18 14.09
C ALA A 66 -10.18 -3.69 13.72
N CYS A 67 -9.26 -3.10 12.95
CA CYS A 67 -9.33 -1.71 12.46
C CYS A 67 -9.81 -1.61 11.01
N ALA A 68 -10.00 -2.74 10.33
CA ALA A 68 -10.44 -2.76 8.95
C ALA A 68 -11.91 -2.28 8.86
N PRO A 69 -12.25 -1.42 7.90
CA PRO A 69 -13.64 -1.07 7.64
C PRO A 69 -14.40 -2.31 7.15
N ASP A 70 -15.59 -2.54 7.69
CA ASP A 70 -16.53 -3.55 7.18
C ASP A 70 -17.40 -2.92 6.09
N ASP A 71 -16.77 -2.54 4.97
CA ASP A 71 -17.44 -1.87 3.86
C ASP A 71 -17.94 -2.83 2.76
N GLY A 72 -17.67 -4.13 2.90
CA GLY A 72 -18.05 -5.17 1.95
C GLY A 72 -17.44 -5.01 0.55
N GLY A 73 -16.48 -4.10 0.39
CA GLY A 73 -15.79 -3.83 -0.87
C GLY A 73 -14.80 -4.94 -1.22
N ALA A 74 -14.63 -5.19 -2.52
CA ALA A 74 -13.56 -6.08 -2.98
C ALA A 74 -12.20 -5.38 -2.78
N SER A 75 -11.36 -5.91 -1.90
CA SER A 75 -9.98 -5.49 -1.70
C SER A 75 -8.99 -6.54 -2.20
N TYR A 76 -7.76 -6.12 -2.43
CA TYR A 76 -6.62 -7.02 -2.54
C TYR A 76 -5.75 -6.87 -1.31
N ASP A 77 -5.63 -7.95 -0.53
CA ASP A 77 -4.97 -7.94 0.77
C ASP A 77 -3.65 -8.69 0.72
N VAL A 78 -2.65 -8.12 1.37
CA VAL A 78 -1.33 -8.70 1.61
C VAL A 78 -1.12 -8.78 3.11
N PRO A 79 -1.11 -9.98 3.71
CA PRO A 79 -0.82 -10.15 5.13
C PRO A 79 0.54 -9.54 5.52
N VAL A 80 0.58 -8.85 6.67
CA VAL A 80 1.81 -8.19 7.16
C VAL A 80 2.99 -9.15 7.26
N ALA A 81 2.75 -10.40 7.65
CA ALA A 81 3.77 -11.45 7.71
C ALA A 81 4.54 -11.66 6.38
N GLN A 82 3.92 -11.37 5.24
CA GLN A 82 4.54 -11.51 3.92
C GLN A 82 5.48 -10.34 3.58
N VAL A 83 5.44 -9.23 4.32
CA VAL A 83 6.24 -8.02 4.08
C VAL A 83 7.12 -7.64 5.28
N ARG A 84 7.15 -8.46 6.34
CA ARG A 84 7.96 -8.24 7.56
C ARG A 84 9.47 -8.20 7.36
N THR A 85 9.95 -8.70 6.22
CA THR A 85 11.38 -8.75 5.92
C THR A 85 11.60 -8.23 4.52
N TRP A 86 12.80 -7.74 4.24
CA TRP A 86 13.19 -7.34 2.89
C TRP A 86 12.97 -8.44 1.83
N PRO A 87 13.39 -9.70 2.07
CA PRO A 87 13.06 -10.81 1.17
C PRO A 87 11.55 -11.03 0.99
N GLY A 88 10.77 -10.93 2.07
CA GLY A 88 9.31 -11.04 2.01
C GLY A 88 8.68 -9.94 1.16
N LEU A 89 9.07 -8.68 1.40
CA LEU A 89 8.61 -7.52 0.64
C LEU A 89 8.99 -7.64 -0.84
N ALA A 90 10.20 -8.09 -1.16
CA ALA A 90 10.64 -8.33 -2.53
C ALA A 90 9.84 -9.45 -3.22
N ALA A 91 9.63 -10.59 -2.54
CA ALA A 91 8.82 -11.68 -3.07
C ALA A 91 7.35 -11.27 -3.30
N THR A 92 6.81 -10.46 -2.38
CA THR A 92 5.48 -9.87 -2.51
C THR A 92 5.40 -8.92 -3.69
N THR A 93 6.39 -8.04 -3.85
CA THR A 93 6.48 -7.13 -5.00
C THR A 93 6.53 -7.91 -6.31
N ALA A 94 7.33 -8.98 -6.40
CA ALA A 94 7.39 -9.82 -7.59
C ALA A 94 6.03 -10.46 -7.94
N ARG A 95 5.26 -10.92 -6.94
CA ARG A 95 3.89 -11.42 -7.17
C ARG A 95 2.96 -10.33 -7.68
N LEU A 96 3.07 -9.13 -7.11
CA LEU A 96 2.25 -7.97 -7.50
C LEU A 96 2.59 -7.47 -8.90
N MET A 97 3.85 -7.54 -9.35
CA MET A 97 4.26 -7.13 -10.69
C MET A 97 3.56 -7.94 -11.80
N GLY A 98 3.07 -9.15 -11.49
CA GLY A 98 2.23 -9.93 -12.39
C GLY A 98 0.77 -9.42 -12.50
N LYS A 99 0.40 -8.35 -11.78
CA LYS A 99 -0.93 -7.76 -11.79
C LYS A 99 -0.91 -6.48 -12.62
N SER A 100 -1.66 -6.47 -13.72
CA SER A 100 -1.77 -5.32 -14.63
C SER A 100 -2.20 -4.03 -13.94
N TRP A 101 -2.93 -4.16 -12.83
CA TRP A 101 -3.47 -3.03 -12.09
C TRP A 101 -2.47 -2.39 -11.10
N LEU A 102 -1.34 -3.05 -10.78
CA LEU A 102 -0.39 -2.56 -9.78
C LEU A 102 0.14 -1.16 -10.11
N GLN A 103 0.45 -0.92 -11.38
CA GLN A 103 1.00 0.35 -11.88
C GLN A 103 0.09 1.55 -11.59
N HIS A 104 -1.20 1.31 -11.35
CA HIS A 104 -2.18 2.34 -11.04
C HIS A 104 -2.30 2.63 -9.54
N THR A 105 -1.54 1.96 -8.66
CA THR A 105 -1.58 2.10 -7.18
C THR A 105 -0.28 2.69 -6.63
N ASP A 106 -0.27 3.24 -5.42
CA ASP A 106 0.93 3.82 -4.76
C ASP A 106 1.94 2.81 -4.18
N TRP A 107 2.03 1.60 -4.74
CA TRP A 107 2.95 0.57 -4.25
C TRP A 107 4.43 1.02 -4.29
N ASP A 108 4.80 1.84 -5.28
CA ASP A 108 6.11 2.48 -5.38
C ASP A 108 6.44 3.34 -4.15
N ALA A 109 5.50 4.17 -3.71
CA ALA A 109 5.66 4.99 -2.51
C ALA A 109 5.80 4.14 -1.23
N LEU A 110 5.16 2.96 -1.19
CA LEU A 110 5.32 2.01 -0.10
C LEU A 110 6.75 1.43 -0.07
N LEU A 111 7.31 1.08 -1.24
CA LEU A 111 8.70 0.60 -1.34
C LEU A 111 9.72 1.67 -0.95
N GLU A 112 9.52 2.90 -1.40
CA GLU A 112 10.35 4.05 -1.01
C GLU A 112 10.29 4.30 0.50
N GLY A 113 9.09 4.19 1.08
CA GLY A 113 8.85 4.26 2.52
C GLY A 113 9.60 3.17 3.28
N ALA A 114 9.52 1.92 2.82
CA ALA A 114 10.26 0.82 3.43
C ALA A 114 11.78 0.99 3.33
N ALA A 115 12.28 1.56 2.23
CA ALA A 115 13.71 1.80 2.01
C ALA A 115 14.26 2.93 2.89
N SER A 116 13.41 3.92 3.17
CA SER A 116 13.75 5.10 3.96
C SER A 116 13.53 4.84 5.46
N ALA A 117 14.44 5.29 6.32
CA ALA A 117 14.25 5.20 7.78
C ALA A 117 13.21 6.22 8.34
N GLY A 118 12.44 6.88 7.46
CA GLY A 118 11.59 8.00 7.79
C GLY A 118 10.10 7.64 7.75
N GLY A 119 9.49 7.45 8.92
CA GLY A 119 8.09 7.72 9.23
C GLY A 119 6.99 7.25 8.26
N SER A 120 7.22 6.22 7.44
CA SER A 120 6.22 5.70 6.52
C SER A 120 5.46 4.52 7.11
N ARG A 121 4.34 4.15 6.47
CA ARG A 121 3.48 2.99 6.81
C ARG A 121 4.26 1.69 6.98
N VAL A 122 5.29 1.50 6.16
CA VAL A 122 6.30 0.45 6.32
C VAL A 122 7.61 1.16 6.58
N SER A 123 8.24 0.89 7.73
CA SER A 123 9.50 1.51 8.13
C SER A 123 10.50 0.46 8.58
N ARG A 124 11.79 0.70 8.34
CA ARG A 124 12.86 -0.11 8.94
C ARG A 124 12.95 0.17 10.43
N THR A 125 12.87 -0.86 11.27
CA THR A 125 13.25 -0.72 12.67
C THR A 125 14.77 -0.87 12.77
N SER A 126 15.48 0.25 12.94
CA SER A 126 16.86 0.18 13.44
C SER A 126 16.79 -0.21 14.91
N LEU A 127 17.03 -1.47 15.24
CA LEU A 127 17.22 -1.90 16.62
C LEU A 127 18.47 -1.17 17.14
N ARG A 128 18.31 -0.05 17.86
CA ARG A 128 19.40 0.50 18.66
C ARG A 128 19.55 -0.43 19.86
N GLU A 129 20.61 -1.25 19.85
CA GLU A 129 21.05 -1.97 21.03
C GLU A 129 21.28 -0.95 22.15
N ALA A 130 20.45 -1.00 23.19
CA ALA A 130 20.67 -0.24 24.41
C ALA A 130 21.87 -0.87 25.13
N SER A 131 22.94 -0.09 25.30
CA SER A 131 24.12 -0.42 26.12
C SER A 131 23.83 -0.29 27.61
#